data_AF-A0A841RSA4-F1
#
_entry.id   AF-A0A841RSA4-F1
#
_cell.length_a   1.000
_cell.length_b   1.000
_cell.length_c   1.000
_cell.angle_alpha   90.00
_cell.angle_beta   90.00
_cell.angle_gamma   90.00
#
_symmetry.space_group_name_H-M   'P 1'
#
loop_
_entity.id
_entity.type
_entity.pdbx_description
1 polymer ?
#
loop_
_entity_poly.entity_id
_entity_poly.type
_entity_poly.pdbx_seq_one_letter_code
_entity_poly.pdbx_strand_id
1 'polypeptide(L)'
;MAQIKVFGLEERLQPMQEELSNVIHSCLIDALVIPTDKKFHRFFPMKKDNYYFPNSRTDAYTIIEISMFEGRTIETKKYLLQLLFERINSKLNLSVQDIEITIIETPQYNWGIRGVSGDELSLSYKVDV
;
A
#
# COMPACT_ATOMS: atom_id res chain seq x y z
N MET A 1 0.41 -9.86 -7.13
CA MET A 1 1.39 -9.68 -6.02
C MET A 1 1.42 -8.20 -5.70
N ALA A 2 1.66 -7.81 -4.45
CA ALA A 2 1.77 -6.40 -4.09
C ALA A 2 2.92 -6.19 -3.08
N GLN A 3 3.68 -5.12 -3.26
CA GLN A 3 4.68 -4.64 -2.33
C GLN A 3 4.31 -3.23 -1.90
N ILE A 4 4.33 -2.99 -0.59
CA ILE A 4 3.85 -1.75 0.01
C ILE A 4 5.05 -1.07 0.66
N LYS A 5 5.21 0.22 0.39
CA LYS A 5 6.11 1.10 1.14
C LYS A 5 5.25 2.17 1.82
N VAL A 6 5.51 2.42 3.09
CA VAL A 6 4.80 3.42 3.88
C VAL A 6 5.82 4.40 4.45
N PHE A 7 5.60 5.69 4.21
CA PHE A 7 6.45 6.78 4.64
C PHE A 7 5.65 7.74 5.52
N GLY A 8 6.30 8.32 6.53
CA GLY A 8 5.69 9.26 7.45
C GLY A 8 6.70 9.68 8.51
N LEU A 9 6.40 10.74 9.27
CA LEU A 9 7.27 11.17 10.36
C LEU A 9 7.44 10.07 11.40
N GLU A 10 8.67 9.87 11.86
CA GLU A 10 9.05 8.78 12.76
C GLU A 10 8.17 8.71 14.01
N GLU A 11 7.94 9.85 14.66
CA GLU A 11 7.18 9.99 15.90
C GLU A 11 5.69 9.66 15.74
N ARG A 12 5.17 9.74 14.51
CA ARG A 12 3.76 9.48 14.18
C ARG A 12 3.58 8.10 13.58
N LEU A 13 4.51 7.65 12.75
CA LEU A 13 4.41 6.38 12.03
C LEU A 13 4.78 5.20 12.91
N GLN A 14 5.89 5.24 13.66
CA GLN A 14 6.37 4.10 14.46
C GLN A 14 5.31 3.53 15.42
N PRO A 15 4.56 4.34 16.18
CA PRO A 15 3.57 3.83 17.13
C PRO A 15 2.42 3.05 16.48
N MET A 16 2.14 3.27 15.18
CA MET A 16 0.99 2.67 14.48
C MET A 16 1.35 1.67 13.38
N GLN A 17 2.63 1.31 13.22
CA GLN A 17 3.07 0.49 12.07
C GLN A 17 2.36 -0.86 11.99
N GLU A 18 2.22 -1.56 13.11
CA GLU A 18 1.60 -2.89 13.13
C GLU A 18 0.12 -2.82 12.71
N GLU A 19 -0.63 -1.90 13.32
CA GLU A 19 -2.06 -1.73 13.03
C GLU A 19 -2.28 -1.20 11.60
N LEU A 20 -1.49 -0.22 11.15
CA LEU A 20 -1.52 0.25 9.76
C LEU A 20 -1.17 -0.86 8.77
N SER A 21 -0.19 -1.70 9.10
CA SER A 21 0.16 -2.87 8.30
C SER A 21 -1.00 -3.87 8.20
N ASN A 22 -1.74 -4.09 9.29
CA ASN A 22 -2.92 -4.96 9.30
C ASN A 22 -4.08 -4.37 8.51
N VAL A 23 -4.34 -3.08 8.65
CA VAL A 23 -5.37 -2.35 7.90
C VAL A 23 -5.08 -2.41 6.40
N ILE A 24 -3.87 -2.04 5.96
CA ILE A 24 -3.47 -2.08 4.55
C ILE A 24 -3.65 -3.49 3.99
N HIS A 25 -3.19 -4.52 4.73
CA HIS A 25 -3.29 -5.90 4.26
C HIS A 25 -4.75 -6.35 4.09
N SER A 26 -5.62 -5.98 5.02
CA SER A 26 -7.06 -6.26 4.92
C SER A 26 -7.67 -5.63 3.67
N CYS A 27 -7.28 -4.39 3.32
CA CYS A 27 -7.78 -3.73 2.11
C CYS A 27 -7.31 -4.43 0.84
N LEU A 28 -6.06 -4.89 0.82
CA LEU A 28 -5.50 -5.63 -0.32
C LEU A 28 -6.17 -6.99 -0.50
N ILE A 29 -6.49 -7.70 0.58
CA ILE A 29 -7.24 -8.96 0.52
C ILE A 29 -8.61 -8.71 -0.10
N ASP A 30 -9.35 -7.71 0.39
CA ASP A 30 -10.74 -7.49 -0.05
C ASP A 30 -10.83 -6.92 -1.47
N ALA A 31 -9.93 -5.99 -1.83
CA ALA A 31 -9.96 -5.36 -3.15
C ALA A 31 -9.22 -6.15 -4.23
N LEU A 32 -8.07 -6.73 -3.92
CA LEU A 32 -7.21 -7.39 -4.91
C LEU A 32 -7.25 -8.92 -4.82
N VAL A 33 -7.97 -9.48 -3.85
CA VAL A 33 -8.08 -10.93 -3.62
C VAL A 33 -6.69 -11.58 -3.49
N ILE A 34 -5.75 -10.89 -2.84
CA ILE A 34 -4.44 -11.48 -2.55
C ILE A 34 -4.54 -12.52 -1.44
N PRO A 35 -3.70 -13.56 -1.44
CA PRO A 35 -3.68 -14.52 -0.34
C PRO A 35 -3.32 -13.88 0.99
N THR A 36 -3.94 -14.37 2.07
CA THR A 36 -3.78 -13.82 3.42
C THR A 36 -2.36 -13.91 3.96
N ASP A 37 -1.56 -14.87 3.48
CA ASP A 37 -0.16 -15.08 3.86
C ASP A 37 0.83 -14.20 3.06
N LYS A 38 0.37 -13.45 2.04
CA LYS A 38 1.23 -12.68 1.13
C LYS A 38 1.36 -11.21 1.53
N LYS A 39 1.89 -10.97 2.74
CA LYS A 39 2.07 -9.62 3.32
C LYS A 39 3.50 -9.11 3.13
N PHE A 40 3.70 -8.13 2.25
CA PHE A 40 5.03 -7.58 1.90
C PHE A 40 5.11 -6.06 2.13
N HIS A 41 5.22 -5.64 3.38
CA HIS A 41 5.17 -4.23 3.78
C HIS A 41 6.54 -3.77 4.31
N ARG A 42 6.95 -2.56 3.95
CA ARG A 42 8.14 -1.88 4.49
C ARG A 42 7.75 -0.50 4.96
N PHE A 43 8.18 -0.15 6.17
CA PHE A 43 7.93 1.16 6.77
C PHE A 43 9.23 1.95 6.76
N PHE A 44 9.10 3.23 6.43
CA PHE A 44 10.19 4.20 6.36
C PHE A 44 9.87 5.36 7.30
N PRO A 45 10.21 5.24 8.59
CA PRO A 45 10.15 6.35 9.53
C PRO A 45 11.10 7.44 9.06
N MET A 46 10.56 8.63 8.80
CA MET A 46 11.31 9.76 8.28
C MET A 46 11.62 10.73 9.42
N LYS A 47 12.88 11.20 9.48
CA LYS A 47 13.23 12.35 10.31
C LYS A 47 12.56 13.60 9.74
N LYS A 48 12.14 14.52 10.62
CA LYS A 48 11.50 15.78 10.23
C LYS A 48 12.28 16.58 9.17
N ASP A 49 13.61 16.63 9.29
CA ASP A 49 14.48 17.36 8.35
C ASP A 49 14.62 16.69 6.97
N ASN A 50 14.08 15.48 6.79
CA ASN A 50 14.10 14.74 5.53
C ASN A 50 12.68 14.55 4.94
N TYR A 51 11.65 15.13 5.55
CA TYR A 51 10.25 14.90 5.17
C TYR A 51 9.49 16.21 5.06
N TYR A 52 9.53 16.78 3.87
CA TYR A 52 8.89 18.05 3.54
C TYR A 52 7.53 17.81 2.90
N PHE A 53 6.51 18.49 3.40
CA PHE A 53 5.14 18.43 2.88
C PHE A 53 4.47 19.80 3.02
N PRO A 54 3.39 20.06 2.25
CA PRO A 54 2.71 21.36 2.29
C PRO A 54 2.11 21.69 3.67
N ASN A 55 2.00 22.97 4.00
CA ASN A 55 1.38 23.44 5.25
C ASN A 55 -0.10 23.04 5.43
N SER A 56 -0.75 22.53 4.39
CA SER A 56 -2.12 21.99 4.45
C SER A 56 -2.19 20.56 5.01
N ARG A 57 -1.04 19.96 5.33
CA ARG A 57 -0.92 18.64 5.98
C ARG A 57 -0.41 18.78 7.40
N THR A 58 -0.76 17.83 8.25
CA THR A 58 -0.25 17.76 9.62
C THR A 58 0.97 16.84 9.69
N ASP A 59 1.59 16.77 10.86
CA ASP A 59 2.66 15.81 11.15
C ASP A 59 2.22 14.34 10.95
N ALA A 60 0.92 14.07 10.85
CA ALA A 60 0.38 12.75 10.55
C ALA A 60 0.44 12.36 9.04
N TYR A 61 0.98 13.23 8.18
CA TYR A 61 1.07 12.99 6.74
C TYR A 61 1.80 11.67 6.41
N THR A 62 1.07 10.76 5.78
CA THR A 62 1.48 9.39 5.49
C THR A 62 1.33 9.10 4.00
N ILE A 63 2.43 8.73 3.35
CA ILE A 63 2.45 8.31 1.95
C ILE A 63 2.49 6.78 1.90
N ILE A 64 1.63 6.20 1.06
CA ILE A 64 1.57 4.76 0.80
C ILE A 64 1.81 4.52 -0.68
N GLU A 65 2.91 3.86 -1.01
CA GLU A 65 3.19 3.39 -2.36
C GLU A 65 2.86 1.90 -2.49
N ILE A 66 2.10 1.55 -3.51
CA ILE A 66 1.68 0.18 -3.80
C ILE A 66 2.23 -0.23 -5.16
N SER A 67 3.31 -0.99 -5.16
CA SER A 67 3.82 -1.63 -6.38
C SER A 67 3.09 -2.96 -6.59
N MET A 68 2.51 -3.16 -7.76
CA MET A 68 1.75 -4.37 -8.08
C MET A 68 1.82 -4.70 -9.57
N PHE A 69 1.45 -5.93 -9.94
CA PHE A 69 1.28 -6.28 -11.35
C PHE A 69 0.20 -5.42 -12.00
N GLU A 70 0.41 -5.07 -13.26
CA GLU A 70 -0.66 -4.59 -14.13
C GLU A 70 -1.76 -5.67 -14.31
N GLY A 71 -2.91 -5.27 -14.83
CA GLY A 71 -4.03 -6.18 -15.17
C GLY A 71 -5.29 -5.95 -14.34
N ARG A 72 -5.22 -5.21 -13.23
CA ARG A 72 -6.41 -4.84 -12.46
C ARG A 72 -7.26 -3.83 -13.19
N THR A 73 -8.58 -3.97 -13.05
CA THR A 73 -9.54 -3.01 -13.59
C THR A 73 -9.40 -1.65 -12.92
N ILE A 74 -9.87 -0.60 -13.60
CA ILE A 74 -9.87 0.76 -13.03
C ILE A 74 -10.76 0.81 -11.78
N GLU A 75 -11.88 0.09 -11.82
CA GLU A 75 -12.87 -0.04 -10.75
C GLU A 75 -12.22 -0.67 -9.51
N THR A 76 -11.49 -1.77 -9.68
CA THR A 76 -10.77 -2.45 -8.58
C THR A 76 -9.70 -1.55 -7.97
N LYS A 77 -8.95 -0.80 -8.78
CA LYS A 77 -7.96 0.18 -8.28
C LYS A 77 -8.63 1.30 -7.48
N LYS A 78 -9.74 1.87 -7.97
CA LYS A 78 -10.51 2.90 -7.24
C LYS A 78 -11.11 2.35 -5.95
N TYR A 79 -11.61 1.12 -5.97
CA TYR A 79 -12.15 0.45 -4.80
C TYR A 79 -11.08 0.25 -3.72
N LEU A 80 -9.87 -0.19 -4.09
CA LEU A 80 -8.74 -0.29 -3.16
C LEU A 80 -8.42 1.07 -2.50
N LEU A 81 -8.34 2.13 -3.29
CA LEU A 81 -8.05 3.48 -2.78
C LEU A 81 -9.13 3.94 -1.78
N GLN A 82 -10.41 3.78 -2.13
CA GLN A 82 -11.52 4.11 -1.24
C GLN A 82 -11.44 3.33 0.08
N LEU A 83 -11.19 2.02 0.01
CA LEU A 83 -11.15 1.15 1.17
C LEU A 83 -9.97 1.49 2.10
N LEU A 84 -8.81 1.86 1.54
CA LEU A 84 -7.67 2.34 2.30
C LEU A 84 -8.00 3.64 3.04
N PHE A 85 -8.56 4.64 2.37
CA PHE A 85 -8.96 5.89 3.03
C PHE A 85 -9.96 5.64 4.17
N GLU A 86 -11.00 4.83 3.92
CA GLU A 86 -12.04 4.52 4.90
C GLU A 86 -11.48 3.79 6.14
N ARG A 87 -10.73 2.71 5.93
CA ARG A 87 -10.25 1.88 7.06
C ARG A 87 -9.13 2.53 7.83
N ILE A 88 -8.21 3.22 7.15
CA ILE A 88 -7.14 3.96 7.84
C ILE A 88 -7.76 5.07 8.69
N ASN A 89 -8.74 5.81 8.17
CA ASN A 89 -9.43 6.83 8.94
C ASN A 89 -10.18 6.24 10.15
N SER A 90 -11.02 5.23 9.93
CA SER A 90 -11.87 4.67 10.99
C SER A 90 -11.12 3.87 12.06
N LYS A 91 -9.98 3.25 11.72
CA LYS A 91 -9.20 2.42 12.66
C LYS A 91 -8.08 3.20 13.35
N LEU A 92 -7.41 4.09 12.63
CA LEU A 92 -6.21 4.79 13.11
C LEU A 92 -6.44 6.27 13.41
N ASN A 93 -7.66 6.78 13.16
CA ASN A 93 -8.01 8.19 13.31
C ASN A 93 -7.10 9.14 12.50
N LEU A 94 -6.53 8.66 11.38
CA LEU A 94 -5.77 9.48 10.44
C LEU A 94 -6.74 10.20 9.50
N SER A 95 -6.60 11.51 9.39
CA SER A 95 -7.39 12.30 8.45
C SER A 95 -7.11 11.85 7.02
N VAL A 96 -8.15 11.72 6.19
CA VAL A 96 -7.99 11.42 4.75
C VAL A 96 -7.17 12.50 4.03
N GLN A 97 -7.14 13.74 4.58
CA GLN A 97 -6.30 14.81 4.06
C GLN A 97 -4.81 14.56 4.28
N ASP A 98 -4.45 13.76 5.28
CA ASP A 98 -3.07 13.42 5.62
C ASP A 98 -2.64 12.07 5.02
N ILE A 99 -3.46 11.44 4.18
CA ILE A 99 -3.13 10.18 3.53
C ILE A 99 -2.95 10.42 2.04
N GLU A 100 -1.86 9.93 1.48
CA GLU A 100 -1.61 9.95 0.05
C GLU A 100 -1.23 8.56 -0.44
N ILE A 101 -1.82 8.11 -1.54
CA ILE A 101 -1.67 6.74 -2.03
C ILE A 101 -1.34 6.75 -3.51
N THR A 102 -0.25 6.09 -3.89
CA THR A 102 0.15 5.92 -5.29
C THR A 102 0.19 4.43 -5.64
N ILE A 103 -0.54 4.05 -6.70
CA ILE A 103 -0.45 2.71 -7.29
C ILE A 103 0.55 2.76 -8.45
N ILE A 104 1.54 1.87 -8.41
CA ILE A 104 2.57 1.71 -9.44
C ILE A 104 2.37 0.32 -10.04
N GLU A 105 1.90 0.29 -11.28
CA GLU A 105 1.72 -0.95 -12.04
C GLU A 105 3.01 -1.34 -12.75
N THR A 106 3.31 -2.64 -12.77
CA THR A 106 4.50 -3.20 -13.40
C THR A 106 4.10 -4.39 -14.26
N PRO A 107 4.49 -4.43 -15.55
CA PRO A 107 4.32 -5.63 -16.35
C PRO A 107 4.95 -6.85 -15.69
N GLN A 108 4.32 -8.01 -15.77
CA GLN A 108 4.77 -9.19 -15.01
C GLN A 108 6.20 -9.61 -15.38
N TYR A 109 6.58 -9.48 -16.65
CA TYR A 109 7.93 -9.76 -17.15
C TYR A 109 9.02 -8.81 -16.62
N ASN A 110 8.65 -7.68 -16.03
CA ASN A 110 9.59 -6.75 -15.38
C ASN A 110 9.83 -7.07 -13.90
N TRP A 111 9.23 -8.14 -13.36
CA TRP A 111 9.31 -8.49 -11.95
C TRP A 111 9.86 -9.90 -11.73
N GLY A 112 11.09 -9.99 -11.21
CA GLY A 112 11.70 -11.27 -10.84
C GLY A 112 11.18 -11.79 -9.49
N ILE A 113 10.65 -13.01 -9.46
CA ILE A 113 10.12 -13.65 -8.26
C ILE A 113 10.51 -15.13 -8.29
N ARG A 114 11.08 -15.64 -7.19
CA ARG A 114 11.46 -17.07 -7.06
C ARG A 114 12.37 -17.58 -8.19
N GLY A 115 13.21 -16.71 -8.74
CA GLY A 115 14.20 -17.06 -9.77
C GLY A 115 13.70 -17.01 -11.22
N VAL A 116 12.44 -16.63 -11.45
CA VAL A 116 11.83 -16.48 -12.79
C VAL A 116 11.17 -15.11 -12.92
N SER A 117 10.79 -14.72 -14.14
CA SER A 117 9.95 -13.52 -14.36
C SER A 117 8.50 -13.77 -13.92
N GLY A 118 7.76 -12.70 -13.67
CA GLY A 118 6.41 -12.78 -13.11
C GLY A 118 5.41 -13.49 -14.02
N ASP A 119 5.58 -13.36 -15.34
CA ASP A 119 4.75 -14.00 -16.37
C ASP A 119 5.04 -15.50 -16.53
N GLU A 120 6.17 -15.99 -16.01
CA GLU A 120 6.51 -17.41 -15.93
C GLU A 120 6.02 -18.06 -14.62
N LEU A 121 5.42 -17.29 -13.70
CA LEU A 121 4.93 -17.81 -12.42
C LEU A 121 3.62 -18.57 -12.57
N SER A 122 3.55 -19.72 -11.91
CA SER A 122 2.27 -20.35 -11.56
C SER A 122 1.68 -19.67 -10.31
N LEU A 123 0.75 -18.73 -10.51
CA LEU A 123 0.04 -18.06 -9.41
C LEU A 123 -1.18 -18.87 -8.96
N SER A 124 -1.46 -18.86 -7.66
CA SER A 124 -2.63 -19.53 -7.07
C SER A 124 -3.92 -18.69 -7.12
N TYR A 125 -3.90 -17.51 -7.76
CA TYR A 125 -5.02 -16.56 -7.83
C TYR A 125 -4.97 -15.76 -9.14
N LYS A 126 -6.12 -15.18 -9.53
CA LYS A 126 -6.24 -14.36 -10.74
C LYS A 126 -5.75 -12.93 -10.51
N VAL A 127 -4.93 -12.44 -11.45
CA VAL A 127 -4.42 -11.06 -11.44
C VAL A 127 -5.41 -10.09 -12.08
N ASP A 128 -6.27 -10.54 -12.99
CA ASP A 128 -7.27 -9.67 -13.63
C ASP A 128 -8.59 -9.73 -12.86
N VAL A 129 -8.69 -8.88 -11.83
CA VAL A 129 -9.95 -8.57 -11.13
C VAL A 129 -10.15 -7.05 -11.10
#